data_AF-A0A533MMM5-F1
#
_entry.id   AF-A0A533MMM5-F1
#
_cell.length_a   1.000
_cell.length_b   1.000
_cell.length_c   1.000
_cell.angle_alpha   90.00
_cell.angle_beta   90.00
_cell.angle_gamma   90.00
#
_symmetry.space_group_name_H-M   'P 1'
#
loop_
_entity.id
_entity.type
_entity.pdbx_description
1 polymer ?
#
loop_
_entity_poly.entity_id
_entity_poly.type
_entity_poly.pdbx_seq_one_letter_code
_entity_poly.pdbx_strand_id
1 'polypeptide(L)'
;MSQFCPTTSYRFTFSLKTSLHYLGIETLVFDRGMVSDDNLKHLELKKYKYITALDKNQIPNLQNINIERFESINEENMTGQILKMGFKKYDDTTYYEKLGTVDGRRYVMIFNPEMLIGQRKSHKDLI
;
A
#
# COMPACT_ATOMS: atom_id res chain seq x y z
N MET A 1 1.51 -6.12 31.34
CA MET A 1 1.41 -7.09 30.23
C MET A 1 0.20 -6.70 29.40
N SER A 2 0.38 -5.94 28.31
CA SER A 2 -0.74 -5.59 27.42
C SER A 2 -0.78 -6.59 26.27
N GLN A 3 -1.97 -7.13 26.06
CA GLN A 3 -2.30 -8.14 25.09
C GLN A 3 -2.36 -7.47 23.71
N PHE A 4 -1.40 -7.80 22.85
CA PHE A 4 -1.31 -7.29 21.48
C PHE A 4 -2.45 -7.90 20.66
N CYS A 5 -3.39 -7.07 20.19
CA CYS A 5 -4.49 -7.50 19.33
C CYS A 5 -3.98 -7.51 17.87
N PRO A 6 -3.83 -8.67 17.21
CA PRO A 6 -3.07 -8.80 15.95
C PRO A 6 -3.87 -8.40 14.68
N THR A 7 -4.98 -7.70 14.82
CA THR A 7 -5.95 -7.39 13.74
C THR A 7 -5.77 -6.03 13.07
N THR A 8 -4.56 -5.45 13.05
CA THR A 8 -4.27 -4.31 12.16
C THR A 8 -4.11 -4.83 10.73
N SER A 9 -5.23 -4.96 10.03
CA SER A 9 -5.24 -5.22 8.60
C SER A 9 -4.87 -3.90 7.91
N TYR A 10 -3.62 -3.73 7.51
CA TYR A 10 -3.20 -2.62 6.65
C TYR A 10 -3.94 -2.74 5.32
N ARG A 11 -5.13 -2.13 5.23
CA ARG A 11 -5.89 -2.08 3.98
C ARG A 11 -5.26 -0.97 3.15
N PHE A 12 -4.28 -1.34 2.33
CA PHE A 12 -3.73 -0.48 1.29
C PHE A 12 -4.83 -0.23 0.26
N THR A 13 -5.66 0.78 0.54
CA THR A 13 -6.75 1.14 -0.35
C THR A 13 -6.18 2.17 -1.30
N PHE A 14 -5.87 1.75 -2.52
CA PHE A 14 -5.45 2.65 -3.58
C PHE A 14 -6.68 3.46 -4.02
N SER A 15 -6.81 4.68 -3.53
CA SER A 15 -7.68 5.68 -4.16
C SER A 15 -6.98 6.18 -5.42
N LEU A 16 -7.04 5.41 -6.51
CA LEU A 16 -6.64 5.87 -7.84
C LEU A 16 -7.77 6.72 -8.43
N LYS A 17 -7.99 7.91 -7.87
CA LYS A 17 -8.83 8.91 -8.53
C LYS A 17 -8.04 9.47 -9.73
N THR A 18 -8.37 8.96 -10.91
CA THR A 18 -8.31 9.67 -12.20
C THR A 18 -6.99 10.37 -12.52
N SER A 19 -5.99 9.62 -13.02
CA SER A 19 -4.98 10.16 -13.92
C SER A 19 -4.32 9.04 -14.74
N LEU A 20 -5.13 8.34 -15.55
CA LEU A 20 -4.65 7.28 -16.46
C LEU A 20 -5.30 7.40 -17.85
N HIS A 21 -5.56 8.64 -18.28
CA HIS A 21 -5.71 8.95 -19.69
C HIS A 21 -4.43 9.65 -20.16
N TYR A 22 -4.03 9.36 -21.40
CA TYR A 22 -2.85 9.86 -22.12
C TYR A 22 -1.53 9.13 -21.86
N LEU A 23 -1.41 7.97 -22.50
CA LEU A 23 -0.26 7.45 -23.27
C LEU A 23 -0.76 6.10 -23.82
N GLY A 24 -0.68 5.83 -25.12
CA GLY A 24 -1.36 4.72 -25.83
C GLY A 24 -0.91 3.29 -25.47
N ILE A 25 -0.78 3.00 -24.18
CA ILE A 25 -0.53 1.70 -23.56
C ILE A 25 -1.50 1.62 -22.39
N GLU A 26 -2.59 0.87 -22.56
CA GLU A 26 -3.55 0.65 -21.47
C GLU A 26 -2.83 -0.04 -20.31
N THR A 27 -2.73 0.66 -19.18
CA THR A 27 -2.22 0.07 -17.94
C THR A 27 -3.39 -0.58 -17.23
N LEU A 28 -3.30 -1.89 -17.04
CA LEU A 28 -4.33 -2.66 -16.35
C LEU A 28 -4.25 -2.41 -14.84
N VAL A 29 -5.39 -2.18 -14.20
CA VAL A 29 -5.44 -1.97 -12.75
C VAL A 29 -6.33 -3.05 -12.16
N PHE A 30 -5.77 -3.87 -11.27
CA PHE A 30 -6.47 -4.95 -10.61
C PHE A 30 -6.57 -4.66 -9.11
N ASP A 31 -7.78 -4.76 -8.57
CA ASP A 31 -7.93 -4.84 -7.13
C ASP A 31 -7.36 -6.17 -6.61
N ARG A 32 -7.02 -6.20 -5.33
CA ARG A 32 -6.45 -7.38 -4.68
C ARG A 32 -7.45 -8.54 -4.74
N GLY A 33 -6.99 -9.69 -5.24
CA GLY A 33 -7.80 -10.92 -5.36
C GLY A 33 -8.63 -11.02 -6.65
N MET A 34 -8.58 -10.02 -7.55
CA MET A 34 -9.21 -10.13 -8.87
C MET A 34 -8.42 -10.96 -9.88
N VAL A 35 -7.10 -11.10 -9.66
CA VAL A 35 -6.18 -11.76 -10.59
C VAL A 35 -5.22 -12.64 -9.80
N SER A 36 -4.98 -13.86 -10.28
CA SER A 36 -4.03 -14.80 -9.67
C SER A 36 -2.59 -14.43 -10.03
N ASP A 37 -1.64 -14.89 -9.21
CA ASP A 37 -0.20 -14.70 -9.48
C ASP A 37 0.23 -15.30 -10.83
N ASP A 38 -0.37 -16.42 -11.25
CA ASP A 38 -0.07 -17.04 -12.54
C ASP A 38 -0.58 -16.21 -13.73
N ASN A 39 -1.74 -15.57 -13.58
CA ASN A 39 -2.24 -14.64 -14.59
C ASN A 39 -1.35 -13.38 -14.67
N LEU A 40 -0.85 -12.88 -13.54
CA LEU A 40 0.10 -11.76 -13.51
C LEU A 40 1.40 -12.12 -14.25
N LYS A 41 1.97 -13.31 -14.01
CA LYS A 41 3.15 -13.79 -14.76
C LYS A 41 2.89 -13.85 -16.26
N HIS A 42 1.70 -14.29 -16.67
CA HIS A 42 1.31 -14.34 -18.08
C HIS A 42 1.25 -12.94 -18.72
N LEU A 43 0.76 -11.94 -17.98
CA LEU A 43 0.76 -10.55 -18.41
C LEU A 43 2.19 -10.01 -18.61
N GLU A 44 3.12 -10.38 -17.71
CA GLU A 44 4.54 -10.00 -17.78
C GLU A 44 5.23 -10.60 -19.01
N LEU A 45 4.96 -11.87 -19.32
CA LEU A 45 5.46 -12.55 -20.52
C LEU A 45 4.98 -11.83 -21.79
N LYS A 46 3.72 -11.40 -21.80
CA LYS A 46 3.11 -10.65 -22.90
C LYS A 46 3.42 -9.14 -22.90
N LYS A 47 4.28 -8.68 -21.98
CA LYS A 47 4.71 -7.28 -21.85
C LYS A 47 3.58 -6.27 -21.58
N TYR A 48 2.49 -6.72 -20.98
CA TYR A 48 1.45 -5.80 -20.48
C TYR A 48 1.96 -5.05 -19.25
N LYS A 49 1.54 -3.79 -19.12
CA LYS A 49 1.76 -2.98 -17.92
C LYS A 49 0.54 -3.11 -17.01
N TYR A 50 0.78 -3.36 -15.72
CA TYR A 50 -0.30 -3.45 -14.75
C TYR A 50 0.09 -2.85 -13.40
N ILE A 51 -0.94 -2.57 -12.59
CA ILE A 51 -0.87 -2.17 -11.18
C ILE A 51 -1.78 -3.12 -10.41
N THR A 52 -1.27 -3.66 -9.30
CA THR A 52 -2.06 -4.47 -8.37
C THR A 52 -1.56 -4.26 -6.95
N ALA A 53 -2.44 -4.43 -5.97
CA ALA A 53 -2.08 -4.37 -4.56
C ALA A 53 -1.57 -5.73 -4.07
N LEU A 54 -0.56 -5.71 -3.21
CA LEU A 54 -0.03 -6.92 -2.57
C LEU A 54 -0.91 -7.37 -1.40
N ASP A 55 -0.92 -8.67 -1.17
CA ASP A 55 -1.52 -9.27 0.03
C ASP A 55 -0.53 -9.23 1.22
N LYS A 56 -1.06 -9.23 2.45
CA LYS A 56 -0.30 -9.13 3.71
C LYS A 56 0.77 -10.21 3.83
N ASN A 57 0.51 -11.42 3.35
CA ASN A 57 1.47 -12.52 3.34
C ASN A 57 2.60 -12.34 2.30
N GLN A 58 2.41 -11.48 1.28
CA GLN A 58 3.43 -11.16 0.28
C GLN A 58 4.37 -10.03 0.73
N ILE A 59 3.94 -9.20 1.70
CA ILE A 59 4.74 -8.06 2.21
C ILE A 59 6.02 -8.51 2.94
N PRO A 60 6.01 -9.51 3.86
CA PRO A 60 7.21 -9.96 4.57
C PRO A 60 8.31 -10.50 3.65
N ASN A 61 7.95 -10.97 2.46
CA ASN A 61 8.91 -11.48 1.48
C ASN A 61 9.64 -10.36 0.72
N LEU A 62 9.25 -9.10 0.93
CA LEU A 62 9.95 -7.96 0.35
C LEU A 62 11.11 -7.55 1.26
N GLN A 63 12.34 -7.83 0.79
CA GLN A 63 13.59 -7.53 1.52
C GLN A 63 13.74 -6.06 1.95
N ASN A 64 12.98 -5.14 1.34
CA ASN A 64 13.10 -3.70 1.55
C ASN A 64 11.98 -3.09 2.42
N ILE A 65 11.09 -3.89 3.02
CA ILE A 65 10.01 -3.37 3.86
C ILE A 65 10.24 -3.71 5.33
N ASN A 66 10.63 -2.70 6.10
CA ASN A 66 10.56 -2.76 7.57
C ASN A 66 9.20 -2.23 8.04
N ILE A 67 8.28 -3.11 8.42
CA ILE A 67 6.94 -2.75 8.92
C ILE A 67 7.01 -2.17 10.34
N GLU A 68 8.01 -2.55 11.14
CA GLU A 68 8.16 -2.13 12.54
C GLU A 68 8.34 -0.60 12.66
N ARG A 69 8.84 0.06 11.60
CA ARG A 69 8.94 1.54 11.56
C ARG A 69 7.59 2.23 11.79
N PHE A 70 6.48 1.57 11.47
CA PHE A 70 5.13 2.12 11.64
C PHE A 70 4.56 1.96 13.05
N GLU A 71 5.22 1.21 13.94
CA GLU A 71 4.73 0.97 15.31
C GLU A 71 4.68 2.25 16.15
N SER A 72 5.59 3.19 15.90
CA SER A 72 5.67 4.47 16.60
C SER A 72 4.62 5.51 16.15
N ILE A 73 3.78 5.17 15.17
CA ILE A 73 2.80 6.10 14.59
C ILE A 73 1.49 6.09 15.38
N ASN A 74 1.19 7.21 16.02
CA ASN A 74 -0.09 7.47 16.66
C ASN A 74 -0.91 8.51 15.87
N GLU A 75 -2.17 8.74 16.27
CA GLU A 75 -3.08 9.64 15.54
C GLU A 75 -2.60 11.10 15.56
N GLU A 76 -1.90 11.52 16.61
CA GLU A 76 -1.48 12.90 16.83
C GLU A 76 -0.23 13.29 16.04
N ASN A 77 0.67 12.33 15.79
CA ASN A 77 1.97 12.58 15.14
C ASN A 77 2.09 11.99 13.74
N MET A 78 1.01 11.42 13.19
CA MET A 78 1.03 10.57 12.01
C MET A 78 1.70 11.20 10.79
N THR A 79 1.22 12.37 10.37
CA THR A 79 1.73 13.08 9.19
C THR A 79 3.19 13.49 9.36
N GLY A 80 3.58 13.95 10.55
CA GLY A 80 4.97 14.31 10.85
C GLY A 80 5.91 13.10 10.80
N GLN A 81 5.48 11.96 11.36
CA GLN A 81 6.23 10.71 11.37
C GLN A 81 6.46 10.17 9.95
N ILE A 82 5.42 10.07 9.12
CA ILE A 82 5.56 9.55 7.76
C ILE A 82 6.47 10.41 6.88
N LEU A 83 6.42 11.74 7.04
CA LEU A 83 7.33 12.65 6.34
C LEU A 83 8.78 12.46 6.78
N LYS A 84 9.03 12.31 8.10
CA LYS A 84 10.38 11.99 8.64
C LYS A 84 10.89 10.62 8.16
N MET A 85 9.97 9.68 7.95
CA MET A 85 10.27 8.38 7.37
C MET A 85 10.64 8.45 5.88
N GLY A 86 10.43 9.59 5.20
CA GLY A 86 10.80 9.76 3.79
C GLY A 86 9.64 9.60 2.81
N PHE A 87 8.40 9.50 3.30
CA PHE A 87 7.24 9.55 2.42
C PHE A 87 7.11 10.92 1.75
N LYS A 88 6.67 10.90 0.49
CA LYS A 88 6.36 12.10 -0.30
C LYS A 88 4.85 12.27 -0.36
N LYS A 89 4.37 13.51 -0.20
CA LYS A 89 2.96 13.85 -0.41
C LYS A 89 2.62 13.68 -1.91
N TYR A 90 1.55 12.95 -2.22
CA TYR A 90 1.01 12.81 -3.57
C TYR A 90 -0.16 13.77 -3.78
N ASP A 91 -1.17 13.66 -2.91
CA ASP A 91 -2.33 14.55 -2.84
C ASP A 91 -2.60 14.94 -1.37
N ASP A 92 -3.75 15.55 -1.09
CA ASP A 92 -4.08 16.05 0.24
C ASP A 92 -4.12 14.99 1.34
N THR A 93 -4.41 13.74 1.00
CA THR A 93 -4.61 12.64 1.96
C THR A 93 -3.67 11.47 1.72
N THR A 94 -2.94 11.46 0.60
CA THR A 94 -2.15 10.32 0.14
C THR A 94 -0.66 10.64 0.14
N TYR A 95 0.10 9.76 0.77
CA TYR A 95 1.55 9.81 0.82
C TYR A 95 2.13 8.53 0.22
N TYR A 96 3.31 8.60 -0.37
CA TYR A 96 3.95 7.44 -0.97
C TYR A 96 5.46 7.36 -0.73
N GLU A 97 5.97 6.14 -0.74
CA GLU A 97 7.40 5.83 -0.71
C GLU A 97 7.72 4.85 -1.85
N LYS A 98 8.81 5.09 -2.57
CA LYS A 98 9.29 4.13 -3.59
C LYS A 98 10.22 3.15 -2.90
N LEU A 99 9.90 1.86 -2.97
CA LEU A 99 10.66 0.78 -2.32
C LEU A 99 11.71 0.14 -3.25
N GLY A 100 11.78 0.62 -4.48
CA GLY A 100 12.70 0.14 -5.51
C GLY A 100 12.06 -0.87 -6.45
N THR A 101 12.93 -1.60 -7.16
CA THR A 101 12.56 -2.62 -8.14
C THR A 101 13.12 -3.96 -7.68
N VAL A 102 12.28 -4.98 -7.57
CA VAL A 102 12.67 -6.37 -7.26
C VAL A 102 12.09 -7.26 -8.35
N ASP A 103 12.90 -8.13 -8.94
CA ASP A 103 12.51 -9.03 -10.03
C ASP A 103 11.77 -8.33 -11.20
N GLY A 104 12.20 -7.11 -11.53
CA GLY A 104 11.59 -6.30 -12.58
C GLY A 104 10.25 -5.63 -12.20
N ARG A 105 9.74 -5.86 -10.98
CA ARG A 105 8.53 -5.22 -10.44
C ARG A 105 8.89 -4.00 -9.61
N ARG A 106 8.19 -2.89 -9.84
CA ARG A 106 8.36 -1.64 -9.07
C ARG A 106 7.37 -1.64 -7.91
N TYR A 107 7.88 -1.39 -6.71
CA TYR A 107 7.08 -1.36 -5.49
C TYR A 107 6.93 0.07 -4.99
N VAL A 108 5.68 0.46 -4.73
CA VAL A 108 5.32 1.74 -4.14
C VAL A 108 4.43 1.47 -2.94
N MET A 109 4.86 1.94 -1.77
CA MET A 109 4.04 1.91 -0.58
C MET A 109 3.19 3.18 -0.53
N ILE A 110 1.90 3.02 -0.30
CA ILE A 110 0.95 4.12 -0.15
C ILE A 110 0.46 4.17 1.29
N PHE A 111 0.39 5.37 1.85
CA PHE A 111 -0.08 5.64 3.18
C PHE A 111 -1.14 6.75 3.15
N ASN A 112 -2.32 6.45 3.69
CA ASN A 112 -3.40 7.42 3.88
C ASN A 112 -3.70 7.53 5.38
N PRO A 113 -3.32 8.66 6.03
CA PRO A 113 -3.54 8.86 7.46
C PRO A 113 -5.01 8.77 7.88
N GLU A 114 -5.91 9.37 7.09
CA GLU A 114 -7.34 9.41 7.40
C GLU A 114 -7.96 8.01 7.38
N MET A 115 -7.56 7.19 6.41
CA MET A 115 -8.01 5.80 6.34
C MET A 115 -7.54 4.98 7.54
N LEU A 116 -6.30 5.19 8.01
CA LEU A 116 -5.79 4.51 9.18
C LEU A 116 -6.54 4.94 10.45
N ILE A 117 -6.81 6.23 10.61
CA ILE A 117 -7.63 6.76 11.72
C ILE A 117 -9.03 6.16 11.68
N GLY A 118 -9.67 6.14 10.50
CA GLY A 118 -11.00 5.54 10.31
C GLY A 118 -11.03 4.06 10.71
N GLN A 119 -10.03 3.29 10.30
CA GLN A 119 -9.90 1.87 10.67
C GLN A 119 -9.74 1.69 12.18
N ARG A 120 -8.90 2.49 12.84
CA ARG A 120 -8.69 2.43 14.30
C ARG A 120 -9.97 2.75 15.07
N LYS A 121 -10.75 3.74 14.61
CA LYS A 121 -12.05 4.07 15.21
C LYS A 121 -13.06 2.94 15.05
N SER A 122 -13.23 2.41 13.84
CA SER A 122 -14.13 1.27 13.59
C SER A 122 -13.79 0.02 14.41
N HIS A 123 -12.51 -0.18 14.73
CA HIS A 123 -12.08 -1.31 15.56
C HIS A 123 -12.39 -1.09 17.05
N LYS A 124 -12.37 0.16 17.53
CA LYS A 124 -12.77 0.51 18.90
C LYS A 124 -14.28 0.40 19.10
N ASP A 125 -15.07 0.73 18.09
CA ASP A 125 -16.54 0.66 18.17
C ASP A 125 -17.10 -0.78 18.07
N LEU A 126 -16.26 -1.74 17.71
CA LEU A 126 -16.59 -3.17 17.63
C LEU A 126 -16.23 -3.97 18.91
N ILE A 127 -15.70 -3.30 19.94
CA ILE A 127 -15.27 -3.90 21.22
C ILE A 127 -16.13 -3.35 22.37
#